data_AF-A0A7Y5QNZ9-F1
#
_entry.id   AF-A0A7Y5QNZ9-F1
#
_cell.length_a   1.000
_cell.length_b   1.000
_cell.length_c   1.000
_cell.angle_alpha   90.00
_cell.angle_beta   90.00
_cell.angle_gamma   90.00
#
_symmetry.space_group_name_H-M   'P 1'
#
loop_
_entity.id
_entity.type
_entity.pdbx_description
1 polymer ?
#
loop_
_entity_poly.entity_id
_entity_poly.type
_entity_poly.pdbx_seq_one_letter_code
_entity_poly.pdbx_strand_id
1 'polypeptide(L)'
;SGGSGGGGSGGGGSGGGGGGGGGGGGGGGGGGGGGGGSNCLLFGTLVRLADGRVTTIENLKPGDSVATIKVPGLEVDVPYRAQYQWLSHARGGGMRGTIPTVGRVASVKLGEHAGFVVINRRIKATPEHPFLMRRGDEWGFTSAELLKKGDFLVGERLAEELVETVDRVDAPSRTVAIHVPGTNTFSAEGVWVHNDMPATAHSSGSGSSSSGSGSVSGSGSSSSSGSASSSGSSGKSSGSSMSSSSSGSSSGTTSGSNSSGSGTGSFSI
;
A
#
# COMPACT_ATOMS: atom_id res chain seq x y z
N SER A 1 60.71 -11.14 -47.71
CA SER A 1 59.61 -10.68 -46.83
C SER A 1 58.82 -11.90 -46.40
N GLY A 2 58.25 -11.89 -45.19
CA GLY A 2 57.48 -13.03 -44.64
C GLY A 2 58.36 -14.17 -44.14
N GLY A 3 58.17 -14.53 -42.87
CA GLY A 3 58.63 -15.78 -42.27
C GLY A 3 57.45 -16.47 -41.59
N SER A 4 57.74 -17.38 -40.65
CA SER A 4 56.78 -18.24 -39.95
C SER A 4 56.18 -19.37 -40.82
N GLY A 5 55.95 -20.58 -40.29
CA GLY A 5 56.26 -21.09 -38.95
C GLY A 5 56.18 -22.63 -38.93
N GLY A 6 56.75 -23.26 -37.91
CA GLY A 6 56.76 -24.73 -37.76
C GLY A 6 55.95 -25.24 -36.57
N GLY A 7 55.73 -26.55 -36.53
CA GLY A 7 55.09 -27.27 -35.42
C GLY A 7 53.95 -28.18 -35.90
N GLY A 8 54.01 -29.49 -35.61
CA GLY A 8 53.01 -30.43 -36.11
C GLY A 8 53.27 -31.92 -35.85
N SER A 9 53.54 -32.31 -34.59
CA SER A 9 53.62 -33.72 -34.18
C SER A 9 52.91 -33.94 -32.84
N GLY A 10 51.58 -34.01 -32.85
CA GLY A 10 50.78 -34.30 -31.66
C GLY A 10 50.76 -35.80 -31.34
N GLY A 11 51.19 -36.18 -30.14
CA GLY A 11 51.06 -37.56 -29.65
C GLY A 11 49.63 -37.91 -29.27
N GLY A 12 49.22 -39.16 -29.50
CA GLY A 12 47.91 -39.66 -29.08
C GLY A 12 47.86 -40.01 -27.59
N GLY A 13 46.70 -39.78 -26.96
CA GLY A 13 46.36 -40.26 -25.63
C GLY A 13 44.95 -40.86 -25.64
N SER A 14 44.76 -42.00 -24.99
CA SER A 14 43.53 -42.80 -25.09
C SER A 14 43.00 -43.25 -23.72
N GLY A 15 41.67 -43.33 -23.61
CA GLY A 15 40.92 -43.71 -22.41
C GLY A 15 40.53 -42.52 -21.51
N GLY A 16 39.42 -42.58 -20.75
CA GLY A 16 38.33 -43.56 -20.81
C GLY A 16 37.59 -43.79 -19.49
N GLY A 17 36.25 -43.83 -19.54
CA GLY A 17 35.41 -44.47 -18.52
C GLY A 17 34.77 -43.56 -17.46
N GLY A 18 33.48 -43.83 -17.17
CA GLY A 18 32.73 -43.35 -15.99
C GLY A 18 32.15 -41.93 -16.07
N GLY A 19 31.01 -41.63 -15.43
CA GLY A 19 30.07 -42.52 -14.74
C GLY A 19 29.22 -41.80 -13.69
N GLY A 20 27.90 -42.04 -13.65
CA GLY A 20 26.95 -41.29 -12.81
C GLY A 20 26.56 -39.94 -13.43
N GLY A 21 25.41 -39.33 -13.16
CA GLY A 21 24.43 -39.54 -12.08
C GLY A 21 24.21 -38.17 -11.42
N GLY A 22 23.08 -37.49 -11.61
CA GLY A 22 21.76 -37.93 -11.15
C GLY A 22 21.43 -37.17 -9.87
N GLY A 23 20.97 -35.92 -9.99
CA GLY A 23 20.90 -34.98 -8.86
C GLY A 23 20.03 -33.75 -9.13
N GLY A 24 18.74 -33.95 -9.35
CA GLY A 24 17.78 -32.85 -9.48
C GLY A 24 17.49 -32.19 -8.14
N GLY A 25 18.16 -31.06 -7.85
CA GLY A 25 17.95 -30.25 -6.65
C GLY A 25 16.63 -29.47 -6.69
N GLY A 26 15.50 -30.16 -6.52
CA GLY A 26 14.18 -29.55 -6.54
C GLY A 26 13.75 -28.94 -5.19
N GLY A 27 12.78 -28.01 -5.25
CA GLY A 27 11.76 -27.90 -4.20
C GLY A 27 12.16 -27.23 -2.87
N GLY A 28 13.04 -26.23 -2.86
CA GLY A 28 13.28 -25.37 -1.68
C GLY A 28 12.16 -24.38 -1.33
N GLY A 29 10.90 -24.69 -1.66
CA GLY A 29 9.75 -23.79 -1.49
C GLY A 29 9.28 -23.73 -0.04
N GLY A 30 9.81 -22.78 0.73
CA GLY A 30 9.44 -22.56 2.13
C GLY A 30 8.01 -22.03 2.29
N GLY A 31 7.02 -22.93 2.36
CA GLY A 31 5.61 -22.63 2.65
C GLY A 31 5.40 -22.09 4.07
N GLY A 32 5.73 -20.82 4.28
CA GLY A 32 5.90 -20.17 5.57
C GLY A 32 4.61 -19.72 6.29
N GLY A 33 3.68 -20.64 6.55
CA GLY A 33 2.62 -20.47 7.55
C GLY A 33 1.43 -19.58 7.17
N GLY A 34 0.22 -20.00 7.57
CA GLY A 34 -1.00 -19.20 7.41
C GLY A 34 -1.03 -18.00 8.37
N GLY A 35 -0.94 -16.78 7.83
CA GLY A 35 -1.12 -15.54 8.56
C GLY A 35 -2.42 -14.84 8.14
N GLY A 36 -3.41 -14.79 9.03
CA GLY A 36 -4.74 -14.24 8.71
C GLY A 36 -4.78 -12.71 8.64
N GLY A 37 -5.76 -12.15 7.93
CA GLY A 37 -6.07 -10.71 7.96
C GLY A 37 -5.08 -9.82 7.23
N SER A 38 -4.56 -10.23 6.07
CA SER A 38 -3.75 -9.36 5.20
C SER A 38 -4.57 -8.77 4.06
N ASN A 39 -4.45 -7.45 3.85
CA ASN A 39 -5.26 -6.72 2.87
C ASN A 39 -4.64 -6.82 1.47
N CYS A 40 -4.68 -8.00 0.86
CA CYS A 40 -3.98 -8.28 -0.40
C CYS A 40 -4.94 -8.45 -1.60
N LEU A 41 -4.47 -8.05 -2.78
CA LEU A 41 -5.07 -8.37 -4.07
C LEU A 41 -4.35 -9.57 -4.70
N LEU A 42 -4.93 -10.23 -5.70
CA LEU A 42 -4.27 -11.35 -6.39
C LEU A 42 -3.30 -10.87 -7.48
N PHE A 43 -2.32 -11.71 -7.81
CA PHE A 43 -1.45 -11.52 -8.98
C PHE A 43 -2.27 -11.29 -10.26
N GLY A 44 -1.79 -10.38 -11.11
CA GLY A 44 -2.44 -9.98 -12.36
C GLY A 44 -3.49 -8.87 -12.20
N THR A 45 -3.87 -8.49 -10.98
CA THR A 45 -4.78 -7.36 -10.73
C THR A 45 -4.21 -6.07 -11.30
N LEU A 46 -4.98 -5.34 -12.10
CA LEU A 46 -4.55 -4.11 -12.75
C LEU A 46 -4.65 -2.90 -11.81
N VAL A 47 -3.56 -2.16 -11.68
CA VAL A 47 -3.48 -0.91 -10.90
C VAL A 47 -3.24 0.28 -11.83
N ARG A 48 -3.93 1.40 -11.55
CA ARG A 48 -3.81 2.65 -12.30
C ARG A 48 -2.55 3.43 -11.88
N LEU A 49 -1.66 3.68 -12.84
CA LEU A 49 -0.56 4.62 -12.68
C LEU A 49 -1.04 6.06 -12.78
N ALA A 50 -0.29 6.99 -12.20
CA ALA A 50 -0.61 8.43 -12.19
C ALA A 50 -0.77 9.04 -13.59
N ASP A 51 -0.06 8.49 -14.60
CA ASP A 51 -0.15 8.89 -16.01
C ASP A 51 -1.28 8.20 -16.80
N GLY A 52 -2.23 7.57 -16.10
CA GLY A 52 -3.39 6.91 -16.68
C GLY A 52 -3.15 5.50 -17.21
N ARG A 53 -1.88 5.05 -17.35
CA ARG A 53 -1.57 3.67 -17.77
C ARG A 53 -1.99 2.66 -16.70
N VAL A 54 -2.03 1.38 -17.07
CA VAL A 54 -2.17 0.26 -16.12
C VAL A 54 -0.89 -0.57 -16.07
N THR A 55 -0.65 -1.16 -14.91
CA THR A 55 0.30 -2.27 -14.70
C THR A 55 -0.38 -3.33 -13.85
N THR A 56 0.06 -4.58 -13.92
CA THR A 56 -0.31 -5.55 -12.88
C THR A 56 0.36 -5.20 -11.56
N ILE A 57 -0.30 -5.51 -10.44
CA ILE A 57 0.10 -5.09 -9.09
C ILE A 57 1.47 -5.65 -8.67
N GLU A 58 1.82 -6.87 -9.06
CA GLU A 58 3.12 -7.48 -8.78
C GLU A 58 4.32 -6.81 -9.49
N ASN A 59 4.05 -5.97 -10.49
CA ASN A 59 5.08 -5.23 -11.21
C ASN A 59 5.39 -3.86 -10.60
N LEU A 60 4.58 -3.37 -9.65
CA LEU A 60 4.83 -2.13 -8.92
C LEU A 60 6.09 -2.20 -8.05
N LYS A 61 6.68 -1.04 -7.76
CA LYS A 61 7.92 -0.88 -6.99
C LYS A 61 7.83 0.35 -6.07
N PRO A 62 8.57 0.38 -4.94
CA PRO A 62 8.71 1.60 -4.15
C PRO A 62 9.17 2.78 -5.01
N GLY A 63 8.47 3.91 -4.91
CA GLY A 63 8.66 5.11 -5.73
C GLY A 63 7.67 5.25 -6.90
N ASP A 64 7.05 4.15 -7.37
CA ASP A 64 6.05 4.22 -8.44
C ASP A 64 4.88 5.13 -8.04
N SER A 65 4.38 5.91 -9.00
CA SER A 65 3.33 6.89 -8.76
C SER A 65 2.00 6.37 -9.31
N VAL A 66 1.03 6.20 -8.42
CA VAL A 66 -0.28 5.59 -8.68
C VAL A 66 -1.39 6.62 -8.53
N ALA A 67 -2.50 6.41 -9.23
CA ALA A 67 -3.71 7.21 -9.02
C ALA A 67 -4.34 6.80 -7.69
N THR A 68 -4.67 7.80 -6.86
CA THR A 68 -5.31 7.63 -5.54
C THR A 68 -6.42 8.68 -5.35
N ILE A 69 -7.13 8.62 -4.22
CA ILE A 69 -8.10 9.64 -3.83
C ILE A 69 -7.80 10.15 -2.42
N LYS A 70 -7.94 11.46 -2.24
CA LYS A 70 -8.00 12.06 -0.90
C LYS A 70 -9.47 12.12 -0.46
N VAL A 71 -9.85 11.25 0.47
CA VAL A 71 -11.20 11.14 1.04
C VAL A 71 -11.31 12.01 2.31
N PRO A 72 -12.22 12.99 2.40
CA PRO A 72 -12.44 13.76 3.62
C PRO A 72 -12.91 12.86 4.79
N GLY A 73 -12.29 13.00 5.95
CA GLY A 73 -12.63 12.21 7.15
C GLY A 73 -12.08 10.78 7.17
N LEU A 74 -11.35 10.35 6.13
CA LEU A 74 -10.47 9.19 6.22
C LEU A 74 -9.21 9.58 7.01
N GLU A 75 -8.97 8.91 8.14
CA GLU A 75 -7.67 8.98 8.80
C GLU A 75 -6.68 8.09 8.02
N VAL A 76 -5.49 8.62 7.76
CA VAL A 76 -4.45 7.97 6.94
C VAL A 76 -3.23 7.64 7.79
N ASP A 77 -2.41 6.69 7.34
CA ASP A 77 -1.17 6.27 8.00
C ASP A 77 -1.33 5.74 9.45
N VAL A 78 -2.55 5.32 9.82
CA VAL A 78 -2.95 4.87 11.16
C VAL A 78 -3.14 3.34 11.26
N PRO A 79 -2.82 2.70 12.41
CA PRO A 79 -2.76 1.24 12.51
C PRO A 79 -4.11 0.54 12.80
N TYR A 80 -5.25 1.11 12.40
CA TYR A 80 -6.56 0.46 12.58
C TYR A 80 -7.04 -0.29 11.33
N ARG A 81 -8.03 -1.17 11.52
CA ARG A 81 -8.67 -1.97 10.46
C ARG A 81 -9.68 -1.13 9.67
N ALA A 82 -9.27 -0.57 8.53
CA ALA A 82 -10.11 0.27 7.68
C ALA A 82 -11.37 -0.44 7.12
N GLN A 83 -11.40 -1.77 7.11
CA GLN A 83 -12.47 -2.64 6.58
C GLN A 83 -13.87 -2.52 7.22
N TYR A 84 -14.04 -1.59 8.17
CA TYR A 84 -15.33 -1.27 8.82
C TYR A 84 -15.62 0.24 8.87
N GLN A 85 -14.85 1.07 8.15
CA GLN A 85 -14.94 2.53 8.26
C GLN A 85 -16.04 3.12 7.38
N TRP A 86 -17.15 3.52 8.00
CA TRP A 86 -18.23 4.27 7.35
C TRP A 86 -17.97 5.79 7.40
N LEU A 87 -18.00 6.41 6.22
CA LEU A 87 -17.68 7.81 5.96
C LEU A 87 -18.93 8.72 5.98
N SER A 88 -20.13 8.13 5.92
CA SER A 88 -21.42 8.83 6.06
C SER A 88 -21.51 9.66 7.35
N HIS A 89 -20.95 9.14 8.45
CA HIS A 89 -20.91 9.83 9.75
C HIS A 89 -19.66 10.71 9.96
N ALA A 90 -18.72 10.73 9.02
CA ALA A 90 -17.53 11.58 9.12
C ALA A 90 -17.86 13.06 8.84
N ARG A 91 -17.02 13.97 9.37
CA ARG A 91 -17.16 15.43 9.15
C ARG A 91 -16.85 15.81 7.69
N GLY A 92 -17.86 15.63 6.82
CA GLY A 92 -17.81 15.93 5.38
C GLY A 92 -19.12 15.62 4.66
N GLY A 93 -19.87 14.60 5.14
CA GLY A 93 -21.10 14.12 4.51
C GLY A 93 -20.80 13.10 3.41
N GLY A 94 -20.22 11.95 3.80
CA GLY A 94 -19.82 10.91 2.86
C GLY A 94 -18.74 11.38 1.88
N MET A 95 -18.90 11.04 0.61
CA MET A 95 -17.90 11.28 -0.45
C MET A 95 -17.67 12.75 -0.82
N ARG A 96 -18.45 13.71 -0.29
CA ARG A 96 -18.40 15.11 -0.70
C ARG A 96 -17.04 15.76 -0.41
N GLY A 97 -16.36 16.21 -1.46
CA GLY A 97 -15.01 16.78 -1.37
C GLY A 97 -13.89 15.75 -1.55
N THR A 98 -14.21 14.50 -1.88
CA THR A 98 -13.22 13.53 -2.37
C THR A 98 -12.64 14.01 -3.69
N ILE A 99 -11.31 14.03 -3.79
CA ILE A 99 -10.59 14.46 -5.01
C ILE A 99 -9.61 13.37 -5.46
N PRO A 100 -9.53 13.08 -6.78
CA PRO A 100 -8.41 12.33 -7.35
C PRO A 100 -7.08 13.05 -7.07
N THR A 101 -6.03 12.27 -6.85
CA THR A 101 -4.67 12.76 -6.61
C THR A 101 -3.65 11.67 -6.96
N VAL A 102 -2.36 11.95 -6.73
CA VAL A 102 -1.27 11.01 -6.93
C VAL A 102 -0.69 10.59 -5.58
N GLY A 103 -0.60 9.29 -5.35
CA GLY A 103 0.17 8.69 -4.27
C GLY A 103 1.46 8.06 -4.81
N ARG A 104 2.44 7.82 -3.94
CA ARG A 104 3.60 6.97 -4.26
C ARG A 104 3.53 5.67 -3.49
N VAL A 105 3.84 4.57 -4.16
CA VAL A 105 4.04 3.27 -3.51
C VAL A 105 5.27 3.36 -2.59
N ALA A 106 5.09 3.07 -1.31
CA ALA A 106 6.17 3.05 -0.32
C ALA A 106 6.73 1.64 -0.11
N SER A 107 5.88 0.61 -0.20
CA SER A 107 6.30 -0.79 -0.17
C SER A 107 5.39 -1.68 -1.02
N VAL A 108 5.94 -2.81 -1.46
CA VAL A 108 5.24 -3.90 -2.15
C VAL A 108 5.64 -5.20 -1.45
N LYS A 109 4.67 -6.00 -1.06
CA LYS A 109 4.84 -7.26 -0.34
C LYS A 109 4.13 -8.37 -1.10
N LEU A 110 4.88 -9.37 -1.53
CA LEU A 110 4.33 -10.60 -2.11
C LEU A 110 3.95 -11.58 -0.99
N GLY A 111 2.94 -12.40 -1.24
CA GLY A 111 2.49 -13.44 -0.32
C GLY A 111 1.62 -14.49 -0.99
N GLU A 112 0.98 -15.32 -0.18
CA GLU A 112 0.00 -16.31 -0.62
C GLU A 112 -1.21 -16.30 0.34
N HIS A 113 -2.38 -16.73 -0.14
CA HIS A 113 -3.58 -16.86 0.69
C HIS A 113 -4.40 -18.10 0.30
N ALA A 114 -4.93 -18.80 1.31
CA ALA A 114 -5.78 -19.97 1.14
C ALA A 114 -7.24 -19.53 0.92
N GLY A 115 -7.58 -19.28 -0.34
CA GLY A 115 -8.89 -18.80 -0.78
C GLY A 115 -8.94 -17.30 -1.07
N PHE A 116 -9.92 -16.90 -1.87
CA PHE A 116 -10.12 -15.51 -2.32
C PHE A 116 -11.58 -15.24 -2.68
N VAL A 117 -11.93 -13.96 -2.83
CA VAL A 117 -13.25 -13.51 -3.31
C VAL A 117 -13.10 -13.00 -4.74
N VAL A 118 -14.07 -13.32 -5.60
CA VAL A 118 -14.21 -12.76 -6.95
C VAL A 118 -15.45 -11.86 -6.99
N ILE A 119 -15.26 -10.57 -7.29
CA ILE A 119 -16.35 -9.58 -7.40
C ILE A 119 -16.58 -9.27 -8.88
N ASN A 120 -17.85 -9.22 -9.31
CA ASN A 120 -18.25 -8.96 -10.69
C ASN A 120 -17.51 -9.85 -11.72
N ARG A 121 -17.23 -11.10 -11.33
CA ARG A 121 -16.43 -12.11 -12.10
C ARG A 121 -15.01 -11.65 -12.50
N ARG A 122 -14.52 -10.53 -11.96
CA ARG A 122 -13.38 -9.77 -12.47
C ARG A 122 -12.33 -9.49 -11.40
N ILE A 123 -12.73 -8.79 -10.35
CA ILE A 123 -11.85 -8.31 -9.28
C ILE A 123 -11.56 -9.46 -8.33
N LYS A 124 -10.30 -9.66 -7.93
CA LYS A 124 -9.88 -10.79 -7.08
C LYS A 124 -9.05 -10.31 -5.89
N ALA A 125 -9.51 -10.60 -4.67
CA ALA A 125 -8.90 -10.12 -3.44
C ALA A 125 -8.95 -11.17 -2.32
N THR A 126 -8.14 -10.99 -1.27
CA THR A 126 -8.35 -11.71 0.00
C THR A 126 -9.72 -11.33 0.59
N PRO A 127 -10.37 -12.23 1.35
CA PRO A 127 -11.70 -11.97 1.93
C PRO A 127 -11.80 -10.63 2.69
N GLU A 128 -10.74 -10.25 3.40
CA GLU A 128 -10.67 -9.08 4.26
C GLU A 128 -10.40 -7.75 3.52
N HIS A 129 -9.98 -7.78 2.26
CA HIS A 129 -9.46 -6.61 1.56
C HIS A 129 -10.50 -5.48 1.44
N PRO A 130 -10.21 -4.21 1.78
CA PRO A 130 -11.24 -3.18 1.90
C PRO A 130 -11.52 -2.46 0.57
N PHE A 131 -12.76 -2.55 0.10
CA PHE A 131 -13.28 -1.81 -1.06
C PHE A 131 -14.06 -0.58 -0.63
N LEU A 132 -13.83 0.57 -1.29
CA LEU A 132 -14.67 1.75 -1.11
C LEU A 132 -15.99 1.55 -1.86
N MET A 133 -17.10 1.68 -1.13
CA MET A 133 -18.43 1.31 -1.63
C MET A 133 -19.54 2.17 -1.04
N ARG A 134 -20.73 2.10 -1.66
CA ARG A 134 -22.00 2.67 -1.17
C ARG A 134 -23.03 1.56 -0.91
N ARG A 135 -23.75 1.67 0.20
CA ARG A 135 -24.94 0.88 0.54
C ARG A 135 -26.04 1.82 1.04
N GLY A 136 -27.17 1.88 0.33
CA GLY A 136 -28.17 2.94 0.59
C GLY A 136 -27.56 4.32 0.40
N ASP A 137 -27.76 5.22 1.37
CA ASP A 137 -27.16 6.57 1.38
C ASP A 137 -25.84 6.64 2.18
N GLU A 138 -25.22 5.48 2.46
CA GLU A 138 -23.98 5.38 3.24
C GLU A 138 -22.79 4.95 2.38
N TRP A 139 -21.68 5.68 2.50
CA TRP A 139 -20.40 5.32 1.88
C TRP A 139 -19.40 4.86 2.93
N GLY A 140 -18.54 3.90 2.61
CA GLY A 140 -17.52 3.39 3.51
C GLY A 140 -16.59 2.38 2.87
N PHE A 141 -15.61 1.92 3.65
CA PHE A 141 -14.78 0.76 3.29
C PHE A 141 -15.36 -0.52 3.91
N THR A 142 -15.47 -1.58 3.12
CA THR A 142 -15.90 -2.90 3.61
C THR A 142 -15.05 -4.02 3.04
N SER A 143 -14.83 -5.09 3.82
CA SER A 143 -14.14 -6.31 3.36
C SER A 143 -14.81 -6.89 2.10
N ALA A 144 -14.01 -7.36 1.13
CA ALA A 144 -14.47 -8.02 -0.09
C ALA A 144 -15.56 -9.09 0.16
N GLU A 145 -15.43 -9.83 1.26
CA GLU A 145 -16.32 -10.93 1.62
C GLU A 145 -17.67 -10.52 2.25
N LEU A 146 -17.81 -9.22 2.58
CA LEU A 146 -19.00 -8.59 3.19
C LEU A 146 -19.78 -7.70 2.20
N LEU A 147 -19.26 -7.56 0.97
CA LEU A 147 -19.99 -7.06 -0.19
C LEU A 147 -21.15 -8.00 -0.54
N LYS A 148 -22.22 -7.43 -1.07
CA LYS A 148 -23.47 -8.10 -1.42
C LYS A 148 -23.96 -7.61 -2.77
N LYS A 149 -24.71 -8.46 -3.47
CA LYS A 149 -25.42 -8.04 -4.68
C LYS A 149 -26.35 -6.87 -4.35
N GLY A 150 -26.26 -5.77 -5.10
CA GLY A 150 -26.99 -4.52 -4.84
C GLY A 150 -26.21 -3.45 -4.08
N ASP A 151 -25.01 -3.76 -3.58
CA ASP A 151 -24.02 -2.73 -3.21
C ASP A 151 -23.45 -2.04 -4.46
N PHE A 152 -22.79 -0.90 -4.28
CA PHE A 152 -22.09 -0.20 -5.36
C PHE A 152 -20.62 0.00 -4.99
N LEU A 153 -19.67 -0.46 -5.80
CA LEU A 153 -18.26 -0.09 -5.69
C LEU A 153 -18.04 1.33 -6.22
N VAL A 154 -17.16 2.11 -5.59
CA VAL A 154 -16.79 3.43 -6.11
C VAL A 154 -15.65 3.28 -7.11
N GLY A 155 -15.95 3.56 -8.38
CA GLY A 155 -15.05 3.51 -9.52
C GLY A 155 -14.20 4.76 -9.72
N GLU A 156 -13.26 4.68 -10.67
CA GLU A 156 -12.51 5.82 -11.20
C GLU A 156 -13.46 6.96 -11.62
N ARG A 157 -13.03 8.22 -11.38
CA ARG A 157 -13.85 9.44 -11.51
C ARG A 157 -15.06 9.50 -10.56
N LEU A 158 -15.09 8.68 -9.51
CA LEU A 158 -16.18 8.56 -8.53
C LEU A 158 -17.51 8.09 -9.14
N ALA A 159 -17.45 7.33 -10.24
CA ALA A 159 -18.59 6.60 -10.77
C ALA A 159 -18.99 5.46 -9.82
N GLU A 160 -20.21 4.93 -9.92
CA GLU A 160 -20.68 3.82 -9.10
C GLU A 160 -20.89 2.55 -9.97
N GLU A 161 -20.20 1.46 -9.62
CA GLU A 161 -20.31 0.15 -10.28
C GLU A 161 -21.15 -0.79 -9.41
N LEU A 162 -22.28 -1.25 -9.94
CA LEU A 162 -23.16 -2.21 -9.24
C LEU A 162 -22.42 -3.53 -8.97
N VAL A 163 -22.53 -4.03 -7.74
CA VAL A 163 -22.11 -5.39 -7.39
C VAL A 163 -23.19 -6.37 -7.86
N GLU A 164 -22.85 -7.20 -8.85
CA GLU A 164 -23.72 -8.22 -9.43
C GLU A 164 -23.42 -9.64 -8.92
N THR A 165 -22.13 -9.98 -8.72
CA THR A 165 -21.67 -11.26 -8.16
C THR A 165 -20.58 -11.05 -7.11
N VAL A 166 -20.57 -11.90 -6.08
CA VAL A 166 -19.54 -11.99 -5.03
C VAL A 166 -19.32 -13.47 -4.74
N ASP A 167 -18.33 -14.06 -5.39
CA ASP A 167 -18.10 -15.51 -5.41
C ASP A 167 -16.89 -15.85 -4.53
N ARG A 168 -17.05 -16.67 -3.48
CA ARG A 168 -15.93 -17.19 -2.67
C ARG A 168 -15.31 -18.40 -3.36
N VAL A 169 -13.98 -18.45 -3.42
CA VAL A 169 -13.20 -19.56 -4.00
C VAL A 169 -12.23 -20.09 -2.95
N ASP A 170 -12.32 -21.37 -2.61
CA ASP A 170 -11.36 -22.06 -1.76
C ASP A 170 -10.24 -22.67 -2.62
N ALA A 171 -9.17 -21.91 -2.82
CA ALA A 171 -7.98 -22.34 -3.55
C ALA A 171 -6.77 -21.47 -3.14
N PRO A 172 -5.55 -22.05 -3.04
CA PRO A 172 -4.34 -21.27 -2.80
C PRO A 172 -4.09 -20.29 -3.95
N SER A 173 -3.74 -19.05 -3.61
CA SER A 173 -3.49 -17.98 -4.57
C SER A 173 -2.29 -17.15 -4.17
N ARG A 174 -1.53 -16.67 -5.17
CA ARG A 174 -0.44 -15.70 -4.96
C ARG A 174 -1.03 -14.31 -4.85
N THR A 175 -0.60 -13.56 -3.84
CA THR A 175 -1.18 -12.27 -3.47
C THR A 175 -0.13 -11.17 -3.36
N VAL A 176 -0.58 -9.92 -3.44
CA VAL A 176 0.23 -8.71 -3.32
C VAL A 176 -0.48 -7.70 -2.42
N ALA A 177 0.24 -7.21 -1.41
CA ALA A 177 -0.08 -6.02 -0.65
C ALA A 177 0.81 -4.86 -1.12
N ILE A 178 0.26 -3.65 -1.20
CA ILE A 178 1.03 -2.42 -1.38
C ILE A 178 0.66 -1.40 -0.31
N HIS A 179 1.64 -0.62 0.12
CA HIS A 179 1.43 0.52 1.01
C HIS A 179 1.62 1.83 0.24
N VAL A 180 0.68 2.76 0.40
CA VAL A 180 0.59 4.04 -0.30
C VAL A 180 0.20 5.12 0.73
N PRO A 181 1.19 5.76 1.39
CA PRO A 181 0.93 6.63 2.54
C PRO A 181 0.25 7.95 2.18
N GLY A 182 -0.25 8.65 3.19
CA GLY A 182 -0.87 9.99 3.11
C GLY A 182 -2.22 10.07 2.37
N THR A 183 -2.64 8.99 1.71
CA THR A 183 -3.95 8.85 1.03
C THR A 183 -4.61 7.51 1.29
N ASN A 184 -3.85 6.48 1.66
CA ASN A 184 -4.30 5.14 1.98
C ASN A 184 -5.18 4.43 0.94
N THR A 185 -5.24 4.93 -0.30
CA THR A 185 -6.07 4.38 -1.38
C THR A 185 -5.27 4.22 -2.66
N PHE A 186 -5.77 3.40 -3.58
CA PHE A 186 -5.36 3.34 -4.98
C PHE A 186 -6.49 2.77 -5.84
N SER A 187 -6.43 2.95 -7.16
CA SER A 187 -7.34 2.27 -8.09
C SER A 187 -6.79 0.88 -8.43
N ALA A 188 -7.58 -0.16 -8.15
CA ALA A 188 -7.37 -1.54 -8.54
C ALA A 188 -8.60 -2.03 -9.32
N GLU A 189 -8.42 -2.62 -10.49
CA GLU A 189 -9.51 -2.95 -11.42
C GLU A 189 -10.46 -1.75 -11.70
N GLY A 190 -9.94 -0.51 -11.67
CA GLY A 190 -10.76 0.68 -11.90
C GLY A 190 -11.70 1.05 -10.75
N VAL A 191 -11.60 0.41 -9.59
CA VAL A 191 -12.32 0.78 -8.35
C VAL A 191 -11.36 1.15 -7.23
N TRP A 192 -11.80 2.01 -6.32
CA TRP A 192 -10.97 2.46 -5.21
C TRP A 192 -10.94 1.42 -4.09
N VAL A 193 -9.73 1.00 -3.73
CA VAL A 193 -9.43 0.11 -2.62
C VAL A 193 -8.59 0.81 -1.57
N HIS A 194 -8.63 0.31 -0.34
CA HIS A 194 -7.69 0.72 0.72
C HIS A 194 -6.36 -0.04 0.59
N ASN A 195 -5.26 0.61 0.99
CA ASN A 195 -3.94 -0.01 1.03
C ASN A 195 -3.80 -1.06 2.15
N ASP A 196 -2.72 -1.84 2.09
CA ASP A 196 -2.23 -2.53 3.28
C ASP A 196 -1.50 -1.47 4.13
N MET A 197 -2.04 -1.21 5.32
CA MET A 197 -1.26 -0.59 6.38
C MET A 197 -0.40 -1.71 6.98
N PRO A 198 0.94 -1.68 6.86
CA PRO A 198 1.75 -2.58 7.65
C PRO A 198 1.44 -2.26 9.12
N ALA A 199 0.81 -3.19 9.82
CA ALA A 199 0.51 -3.04 11.24
C ALA A 199 1.81 -2.64 11.94
N THR A 200 1.86 -1.40 12.44
CA THR A 200 3.08 -0.75 12.90
C THR A 200 3.82 -1.72 13.80
N ALA A 201 5.07 -2.05 13.45
CA ALA A 201 5.78 -3.16 14.05
C ALA A 201 5.82 -3.02 15.57
N HIS A 202 4.86 -3.66 16.23
CA HIS A 202 5.02 -4.06 17.60
C HIS A 202 6.30 -4.88 17.59
N SER A 203 7.29 -4.41 18.33
CA SER A 203 8.40 -5.25 18.76
C SER A 203 7.80 -6.36 19.61
N SER A 204 7.31 -7.40 18.93
CA SER A 204 7.22 -8.75 19.43
C SER A 204 8.63 -9.11 19.84
N GLY A 205 8.96 -8.77 21.09
CA GLY A 205 10.19 -9.15 21.75
C GLY A 205 10.14 -10.66 21.92
N SER A 206 10.45 -11.37 20.83
CA SER A 206 10.63 -12.81 20.79
C SER A 206 11.81 -13.14 21.69
N GLY A 207 11.52 -13.27 22.98
CA GLY A 207 12.44 -13.61 24.05
C GLY A 207 12.90 -15.06 23.95
N SER A 208 13.47 -15.42 22.79
CA SER A 208 14.08 -16.71 22.49
C SER A 208 15.42 -16.80 23.22
N SER A 209 15.35 -16.97 24.54
CA SER A 209 16.50 -17.07 25.44
C SER A 209 17.24 -18.40 25.22
N SER A 210 18.20 -18.44 24.28
CA SER A 210 18.94 -19.67 23.96
C SER A 210 20.38 -19.46 23.48
N SER A 211 21.27 -19.01 24.35
CA SER A 211 22.68 -19.41 24.37
C SER A 211 23.30 -19.07 25.74
N GLY A 212 24.18 -19.92 26.27
CA GLY A 212 24.69 -19.80 27.64
C GLY A 212 26.21 -19.75 27.74
N SER A 213 26.67 -19.40 28.95
CA SER A 213 28.04 -19.60 29.48
C SER A 213 29.23 -19.03 28.70
N GLY A 214 29.91 -18.03 29.29
CA GLY A 214 31.16 -17.46 28.78
C GLY A 214 31.82 -16.51 29.78
N SER A 215 32.30 -17.04 30.92
CA SER A 215 32.85 -16.23 32.02
C SER A 215 34.32 -15.85 31.79
N VAL A 216 34.62 -14.56 31.63
CA VAL A 216 35.96 -13.99 31.86
C VAL A 216 35.86 -12.61 32.53
N SER A 217 36.78 -12.35 33.45
CA SER A 217 36.90 -11.09 34.21
C SER A 217 38.04 -10.22 33.68
N GLY A 218 37.83 -8.91 33.56
CA GLY A 218 38.89 -7.96 33.23
C GLY A 218 38.50 -6.53 33.56
N SER A 219 39.31 -5.86 34.38
CA SER A 219 39.18 -4.45 34.74
C SER A 219 40.23 -3.59 34.00
N GLY A 220 39.87 -2.36 33.64
CA GLY A 220 40.78 -1.42 32.97
C GLY A 220 40.22 0.01 32.93
N SER A 221 41.08 1.01 33.17
CA SER A 221 40.69 2.40 33.40
C SER A 221 41.61 3.41 32.69
N SER A 222 41.03 4.23 31.80
CA SER A 222 41.63 5.45 31.18
C SER A 222 40.52 6.13 30.34
N SER A 223 40.18 7.43 30.48
CA SER A 223 40.92 8.68 30.11
C SER A 223 41.30 8.76 28.61
N SER A 224 41.04 9.82 27.84
CA SER A 224 40.53 11.19 28.14
C SER A 224 39.99 11.90 26.88
N SER A 225 39.04 12.84 26.99
CA SER A 225 39.14 14.31 26.72
C SER A 225 37.69 14.88 26.72
N GLY A 226 37.34 16.12 27.10
CA GLY A 226 37.81 17.44 26.63
C GLY A 226 37.00 17.83 25.37
N SER A 227 36.06 18.78 25.33
CA SER A 227 35.81 20.04 26.08
C SER A 227 34.28 20.29 26.20
N ALA A 228 33.68 21.04 27.14
CA ALA A 228 33.77 22.48 27.45
C ALA A 228 33.57 23.39 26.21
N SER A 229 32.66 24.37 26.12
CA SER A 229 31.63 24.96 27.01
C SER A 229 30.52 25.61 26.10
N SER A 230 29.45 26.32 26.50
CA SER A 230 29.18 27.12 27.72
C SER A 230 27.68 27.32 28.04
N SER A 231 27.46 28.04 29.15
CA SER A 231 26.24 28.54 29.81
C SER A 231 25.49 29.75 29.19
N GLY A 232 24.20 29.86 29.49
CA GLY A 232 23.44 31.13 29.56
C GLY A 232 22.11 31.14 28.80
N SER A 233 21.04 31.83 29.22
CA SER A 233 20.67 32.37 30.54
C SER A 233 19.17 32.72 30.55
N SER A 234 18.57 32.73 31.73
CA SER A 234 17.15 33.03 32.03
C SER A 234 16.52 34.22 31.27
N GLY A 235 15.28 34.04 30.79
CA GLY A 235 14.37 35.13 30.41
C GLY A 235 12.92 34.82 30.82
N LYS A 236 12.36 35.61 31.74
CA LYS A 236 10.92 35.62 32.08
C LYS A 236 10.37 37.02 31.84
N SER A 237 9.26 37.16 31.11
CA SER A 237 8.45 38.36 31.12
C SER A 237 6.99 38.04 30.79
N SER A 238 6.08 38.78 31.42
CA SER A 238 4.63 38.69 31.27
C SER A 238 4.10 39.76 30.32
N GLY A 239 3.04 39.46 29.58
CA GLY A 239 2.30 40.43 28.77
C GLY A 239 0.82 40.06 28.71
N SER A 240 -0.06 41.04 28.94
CA SER A 240 -1.48 40.79 29.22
C SER A 240 -2.40 41.15 28.05
N SER A 241 -3.49 40.40 27.94
CA SER A 241 -4.85 40.82 27.52
C SER A 241 -5.04 42.09 26.68
N MET A 242 -5.70 41.95 25.52
CA MET A 242 -6.90 42.75 25.23
C MET A 242 -7.78 42.08 24.16
N SER A 243 -9.08 42.36 24.23
CA SER A 243 -10.13 41.71 23.43
C SER A 243 -10.69 42.66 22.38
N SER A 244 -11.18 42.13 21.26
CA SER A 244 -12.26 42.78 20.52
C SER A 244 -13.16 41.77 19.82
N SER A 245 -14.45 41.80 20.16
CA SER A 245 -15.52 41.11 19.47
C SER A 245 -16.28 42.09 18.59
N SER A 246 -16.58 41.74 17.34
CA SER A 246 -17.53 42.48 16.51
C SER A 246 -18.49 41.53 15.79
N SER A 247 -19.76 41.65 16.14
CA SER A 247 -20.88 40.99 15.46
C SER A 247 -21.41 41.86 14.33
N GLY A 248 -21.74 41.27 13.18
CA GLY A 248 -22.39 41.98 12.08
C GLY A 248 -23.34 41.06 11.33
N SER A 249 -24.64 41.34 11.40
CA SER A 249 -25.70 40.59 10.71
C SER A 249 -26.39 41.49 9.69
N SER A 250 -26.57 41.02 8.46
CA SER A 250 -27.54 41.59 7.52
C SER A 250 -28.03 40.54 6.53
N SER A 251 -29.27 40.71 6.07
CA SER A 251 -29.97 39.82 5.14
C SER A 251 -30.10 40.47 3.76
N GLY A 252 -30.13 39.65 2.71
CA GLY A 252 -30.38 40.12 1.34
C GLY A 252 -30.86 39.00 0.43
N THR A 253 -32.07 39.12 -0.09
CA THR A 253 -32.70 38.18 -1.04
C THR A 253 -33.05 38.87 -2.35
N THR A 254 -32.63 38.33 -3.49
CA THR A 254 -33.34 38.47 -4.78
C THR A 254 -32.87 37.43 -5.80
N SER A 255 -33.73 37.16 -6.79
CA SER A 255 -33.56 36.17 -7.86
C SER A 255 -32.71 36.67 -9.03
N GLY A 256 -32.10 35.75 -9.81
CA GLY A 256 -31.41 36.09 -11.07
C GLY A 256 -31.23 34.86 -11.98
N SER A 257 -31.79 34.92 -13.19
CA SER A 257 -31.96 33.76 -14.08
C SER A 257 -30.75 33.42 -14.97
N ASN A 258 -30.52 32.12 -15.15
CA ASN A 258 -30.25 31.42 -16.42
C ASN A 258 -29.27 32.03 -17.46
N SER A 259 -28.16 31.33 -17.72
CA SER A 259 -27.57 31.26 -19.08
C SER A 259 -26.70 30.01 -19.28
N SER A 260 -26.72 29.48 -20.49
CA SER A 260 -25.96 28.30 -20.92
C SER A 260 -24.56 28.66 -21.42
N GLY A 261 -23.52 27.99 -20.93
CA GLY A 261 -22.13 28.17 -21.37
C GLY A 261 -21.43 26.84 -21.64
N SER A 262 -21.44 26.38 -22.89
CA SER A 262 -20.74 25.17 -23.33
C SER A 262 -19.23 25.43 -23.48
N GLY A 263 -18.44 25.06 -22.47
CA GLY A 263 -16.98 25.17 -22.49
C GLY A 263 -16.29 23.81 -22.60
N THR A 264 -15.69 23.50 -23.75
CA THR A 264 -14.88 22.28 -23.97
C THR A 264 -13.49 22.43 -23.36
N GLY A 265 -13.41 22.34 -22.03
CA GLY A 265 -12.15 22.34 -21.27
C GLY A 265 -11.41 21.00 -21.38
N SER A 266 -10.56 20.85 -22.39
CA SER A 266 -9.63 19.72 -22.47
C SER A 266 -8.48 19.92 -21.48
N PHE A 267 -8.52 19.22 -20.34
CA PHE A 267 -7.43 19.17 -19.38
C PHE A 267 -6.83 17.76 -19.35
N SER A 268 -5.53 17.68 -19.62
CA SER A 268 -4.75 16.44 -19.49
C SER A 268 -4.63 16.03 -18.02
N ILE A 269 -4.50 14.73 -17.81
CA ILE A 269 -3.95 14.12 -16.58
C ILE A 269 -2.44 14.31 -16.50
#